data_AF-A0A2X3KHX3-F1
#
_entry.id   AF-A0A2X3KHX3-F1
#
_cell.length_a   1.000
_cell.length_b   1.000
_cell.length_c   1.000
_cell.angle_alpha   90.00
_cell.angle_beta   90.00
_cell.angle_gamma   90.00
#
_symmetry.space_group_name_H-M   'P 1'
#
loop_
_entity.id
_entity.type
_entity.pdbx_description
1 polymer ?
#
loop_
_entity_poly.entity_id
_entity_poly.type
_entity_poly.pdbx_seq_one_letter_code
_entity_poly.pdbx_strand_id
1 'polypeptide(L)'
;MTYYFSGIDELLLEAFSSFTEIMSRQYQAFFSDVSDAPGACQAITDMIYSSQVATPDNMELMYQLYALASRKPLLKTVMQNWMQRSQQTLEQWFEPGTARALDAFIEGMTLHFVTDRKPLSREEILRMVERVAG
;
A
#
# COMPACT_ATOMS: atom_id res chain seq x y z
N MET A 1 7.36 -0.57 -30.10
CA MET A 1 6.27 -0.24 -29.16
C MET A 1 4.88 -0.41 -29.78
N THR A 2 4.67 0.01 -31.04
CA THR A 2 3.35 0.05 -31.70
C THR A 2 2.69 -1.30 -31.99
N TYR A 3 3.40 -2.43 -31.86
CA TYR A 3 2.80 -3.76 -32.05
C TYR A 3 1.93 -4.20 -30.85
N TYR A 4 2.35 -3.84 -29.63
CA TYR A 4 1.64 -4.21 -28.40
C TYR A 4 0.95 -3.01 -27.72
N PHE A 5 1.43 -1.79 -27.95
CA PHE A 5 0.89 -0.59 -27.34
C PHE A 5 0.74 0.51 -28.38
N SER A 6 -0.45 1.09 -28.47
CA SER A 6 -0.79 2.24 -29.31
C SER A 6 0.02 3.50 -28.95
N GLY A 7 0.56 3.59 -27.73
CA GLY A 7 1.42 4.70 -27.31
C GLY A 7 1.97 4.55 -25.89
N ILE A 8 2.70 5.56 -25.44
CA ILE A 8 3.32 5.58 -24.11
C ILE A 8 2.29 5.56 -22.98
N ASP A 9 1.11 6.15 -23.20
CA ASP A 9 0.05 6.19 -22.18
C ASP A 9 -0.54 4.81 -21.91
N GLU A 10 -0.73 4.01 -22.95
CA GLU A 10 -1.19 2.62 -22.81
C GLU A 10 -0.11 1.74 -22.18
N LEU A 11 1.15 1.93 -22.56
CA LEU A 11 2.28 1.23 -21.93
C LEU A 11 2.39 1.54 -20.43
N LEU A 12 2.29 2.83 -20.04
CA LEU A 12 2.35 3.23 -18.64
C LEU A 12 1.14 2.71 -17.87
N LEU A 13 -0.05 2.73 -18.47
CA LEU A 13 -1.24 2.16 -17.86
C LEU A 13 -1.04 0.68 -17.53
N GLU A 14 -0.56 -0.11 -18.48
CA GLU A 14 -0.33 -1.54 -18.30
C GLU A 14 0.76 -1.81 -17.25
N ALA A 15 1.89 -1.09 -17.35
CA ALA A 15 3.00 -1.23 -16.41
C ALA A 15 2.60 -0.93 -14.96
N PHE A 16 1.89 0.18 -14.72
CA PHE A 16 1.43 0.52 -13.38
C PHE A 16 0.28 -0.37 -12.90
N SER A 17 -0.58 -0.86 -13.80
CA SER A 17 -1.61 -1.84 -13.43
C SER A 17 -0.96 -3.13 -12.90
N SER A 18 0.02 -3.66 -13.62
CA SER A 18 0.80 -4.83 -13.20
C SER A 18 1.55 -4.59 -11.88
N PHE A 19 2.23 -3.44 -11.75
CA PHE A 19 2.90 -3.04 -10.51
C PHE A 19 1.95 -3.04 -9.31
N THR A 20 0.80 -2.35 -9.41
CA THR A 20 -0.15 -2.29 -8.30
C THR A 20 -0.80 -3.64 -7.99
N GLU A 21 -0.94 -4.53 -8.98
CA GLU A 21 -1.39 -5.91 -8.76
C GLU A 21 -0.38 -6.73 -7.96
N ILE A 22 0.91 -6.65 -8.31
CA ILE A 22 1.98 -7.32 -7.56
C ILE A 22 2.02 -6.80 -6.12
N MET A 23 1.97 -5.48 -5.93
CA MET A 23 1.96 -4.86 -4.61
C MET A 23 0.73 -5.28 -3.80
N SER A 24 -0.45 -5.37 -4.42
CA SER A 24 -1.67 -5.83 -3.76
C SER A 24 -1.56 -7.28 -3.29
N ARG A 25 -0.95 -8.17 -4.09
CA ARG A 25 -0.73 -9.57 -3.69
C ARG A 25 0.26 -9.69 -2.54
N GLN A 26 1.35 -8.91 -2.57
CA GLN A 26 2.33 -8.86 -1.47
C GLN A 26 1.68 -8.35 -0.19
N TYR A 27 0.88 -7.29 -0.29
CA TYR A 27 0.10 -6.74 0.83
C TYR A 27 -0.81 -7.81 1.44
N GLN A 28 -1.62 -8.49 0.63
CA GLN A 28 -2.54 -9.54 1.08
C GLN A 28 -1.82 -10.72 1.74
N ALA A 29 -0.60 -11.04 1.28
CA ALA A 29 0.18 -12.14 1.85
C ALA A 29 0.57 -11.92 3.32
N PHE A 30 0.67 -10.66 3.80
CA PHE A 30 0.91 -10.39 5.23
C PHE A 30 -0.24 -10.85 6.13
N PHE A 31 -1.43 -11.04 5.55
CA PHE A 31 -2.64 -11.34 6.29
C PHE A 31 -3.14 -12.78 6.10
N SER A 32 -2.36 -13.67 5.45
CA SER A 32 -2.82 -15.03 5.09
C SER A 32 -3.28 -15.87 6.29
N ASP A 33 -2.66 -15.67 7.45
CA ASP A 33 -2.92 -16.43 8.68
C ASP A 33 -3.62 -15.59 9.77
N VAL A 34 -4.17 -14.43 9.39
CA VAL A 34 -4.84 -13.51 10.32
C VAL A 34 -6.31 -13.89 10.47
N SER A 35 -6.76 -14.10 11.71
CA SER A 35 -8.13 -14.50 12.01
C SER A 35 -8.97 -13.44 12.72
N ASP A 36 -8.34 -12.42 13.30
CA ASP A 36 -9.00 -11.40 14.10
C ASP A 36 -8.32 -10.02 14.00
N ALA A 37 -8.98 -9.00 14.53
CA ALA A 37 -8.49 -7.62 14.52
C ALA A 37 -7.15 -7.43 15.26
N PRO A 38 -6.89 -8.05 16.43
CA PRO A 38 -5.57 -8.02 17.06
C PRO A 38 -4.48 -8.63 16.18
N GLY A 39 -4.74 -9.77 15.54
CA GLY A 39 -3.84 -10.39 14.58
C GLY A 39 -3.57 -9.47 13.39
N ALA A 40 -4.59 -8.78 12.88
CA ALA A 40 -4.44 -7.80 11.81
C ALA A 40 -3.56 -6.63 12.24
N CYS A 41 -3.66 -6.15 13.48
CA CYS A 41 -2.79 -5.11 14.01
C CYS A 41 -1.32 -5.57 14.08
N GLN A 42 -1.07 -6.83 14.47
CA GLN A 42 0.28 -7.41 14.43
C GLN A 42 0.82 -7.50 13.00
N ALA A 43 0.01 -8.02 12.06
CA ALA A 43 0.39 -8.14 10.66
C ALA A 43 0.71 -6.78 10.01
N ILE A 44 -0.10 -5.75 10.28
CA ILE A 44 0.15 -4.37 9.83
C ILE A 44 1.49 -3.87 10.39
N THR A 45 1.74 -4.10 11.66
CA THR A 45 2.98 -3.69 12.33
C THR A 45 4.19 -4.35 11.69
N ASP A 46 4.12 -5.66 11.46
CA ASP A 46 5.21 -6.43 10.84
C ASP A 46 5.45 -6.01 9.39
N MET A 47 4.40 -5.69 8.64
CA MET A 47 4.51 -5.16 7.29
C MET A 47 5.26 -3.82 7.26
N ILE A 48 4.89 -2.87 8.12
CA ILE A 48 5.57 -1.56 8.23
C ILE A 48 7.03 -1.74 8.66
N TYR A 49 7.27 -2.57 9.68
CA TYR A 49 8.60 -2.75 10.27
C TYR A 49 9.56 -3.54 9.38
N SER A 50 9.06 -4.54 8.66
CA SER A 50 9.90 -5.42 7.82
C SER A 50 10.40 -4.74 6.55
N SER A 51 9.78 -3.62 6.12
CA SER A 51 10.09 -2.90 4.88
C SER A 51 10.11 -3.75 3.60
N GLN A 52 9.59 -4.99 3.64
CA GLN A 52 9.63 -5.91 2.49
C GLN A 52 8.86 -5.38 1.28
N VAL A 53 7.80 -4.60 1.53
CA VAL A 53 7.01 -3.93 0.50
C VAL A 53 7.63 -2.59 0.09
N ALA A 54 8.40 -1.97 0.99
CA ALA A 54 8.97 -0.64 0.86
C ALA A 54 10.41 -0.64 0.33
N THR A 55 10.70 -1.54 -0.60
CA THR A 55 12.01 -1.58 -1.26
C THR A 55 12.27 -0.28 -2.03
N PRO A 56 13.53 0.15 -2.22
CA PRO A 56 13.84 1.35 -3.00
C PRO A 56 13.14 1.38 -4.36
N ASP A 57 13.10 0.26 -5.07
CA ASP A 57 12.47 0.12 -6.39
C ASP A 57 10.95 0.31 -6.33
N ASN A 58 10.28 -0.34 -5.37
CA ASN A 58 8.83 -0.20 -5.19
C ASN A 58 8.45 1.24 -4.82
N MET A 59 9.25 1.86 -3.97
CA MET A 59 9.06 3.24 -3.53
C MET A 59 9.22 4.22 -4.69
N GLU A 60 10.25 4.03 -5.53
CA GLU A 60 10.45 4.84 -6.73
C GLU A 60 9.24 4.76 -7.68
N LEU A 61 8.77 3.54 -7.96
CA LEU A 61 7.59 3.33 -8.82
C LEU A 61 6.32 3.95 -8.23
N MET A 62 6.13 3.83 -6.92
CA MET A 62 5.00 4.45 -6.22
C MET A 62 5.04 5.98 -6.35
N TYR A 63 6.20 6.63 -6.15
CA TYR A 63 6.36 8.08 -6.32
C TYR A 63 6.05 8.53 -7.76
N GLN A 64 6.53 7.79 -8.74
CA GLN A 64 6.25 8.08 -10.15
C GLN A 64 4.75 7.95 -10.46
N LEU A 65 4.09 6.91 -9.92
CA LEU A 65 2.65 6.73 -10.09
C LEU A 65 1.86 7.90 -9.51
N TYR A 66 2.19 8.35 -8.28
CA TYR A 66 1.57 9.53 -7.67
C TYR A 66 1.75 10.79 -8.52
N ALA A 67 2.99 11.04 -8.97
CA ALA A 67 3.29 12.21 -9.80
C ALA A 67 2.52 12.18 -11.13
N LEU A 68 2.44 11.02 -11.80
CA LEU A 68 1.75 10.87 -13.08
C LEU A 68 0.22 10.89 -12.94
N ALA A 69 -0.33 10.24 -11.91
CA ALA A 69 -1.77 10.23 -11.62
C ALA A 69 -2.34 11.64 -11.39
N SER A 70 -1.51 12.58 -10.90
CA SER A 70 -1.91 13.98 -10.75
C SER A 70 -2.23 14.69 -12.08
N ARG A 71 -1.72 14.17 -13.21
CA ARG A 71 -1.86 14.77 -14.55
C ARG A 71 -2.59 13.89 -15.57
N LYS A 72 -2.67 12.58 -15.34
CA LYS A 72 -3.24 11.59 -16.27
C LYS A 72 -4.45 10.88 -15.63
N PRO A 73 -5.69 11.20 -16.05
CA PRO A 73 -6.91 10.63 -15.46
C PRO A 73 -6.95 9.10 -15.46
N LEU A 74 -6.43 8.43 -16.50
CA LEU A 74 -6.39 6.97 -16.56
C LEU A 74 -5.52 6.35 -15.44
N LEU A 75 -4.38 6.95 -15.12
CA LEU A 75 -3.49 6.47 -14.05
C LEU A 75 -4.06 6.79 -12.65
N LYS A 76 -4.90 7.82 -12.54
CA LYS A 76 -5.65 8.09 -11.32
C LYS A 76 -6.58 6.92 -10.97
N THR A 77 -7.22 6.31 -11.96
CA THR A 77 -8.07 5.12 -11.75
C THR A 77 -7.25 3.94 -11.26
N VAL A 78 -6.04 3.72 -11.79
CA VAL A 78 -5.13 2.66 -11.31
C VAL A 78 -4.81 2.85 -9.82
N MET A 79 -4.46 4.08 -9.43
CA MET A 79 -4.19 4.41 -8.02
C MET A 79 -5.42 4.17 -7.13
N GLN A 80 -6.59 4.63 -7.56
CA GLN A 80 -7.85 4.45 -6.81
C GLN A 80 -8.20 2.97 -6.63
N ASN A 81 -8.04 2.16 -7.67
CA ASN A 81 -8.28 0.71 -7.60
C ASN A 81 -7.26 0.01 -6.70
N TRP A 82 -6.03 0.51 -6.61
CA TRP A 82 -5.04 -0.01 -5.68
C TRP A 82 -5.42 0.28 -4.22
N MET A 83 -5.74 1.53 -3.89
CA MET A 83 -6.23 1.92 -2.56
C MET A 83 -7.50 1.17 -2.17
N GLN A 84 -8.42 0.94 -3.11
CA GLN A 84 -9.63 0.18 -2.83
C GLN A 84 -9.31 -1.28 -2.46
N ARG A 85 -8.34 -1.92 -3.11
CA ARG A 85 -7.96 -3.32 -2.82
C ARG A 85 -7.31 -3.46 -1.45
N SER A 86 -6.46 -2.53 -1.03
CA SER A 86 -5.88 -2.53 0.31
C SER A 86 -6.96 -2.31 1.38
N GLN A 87 -7.85 -1.35 1.17
CA GLN A 87 -9.00 -1.10 2.06
C GLN A 87 -9.91 -2.32 2.20
N GLN A 88 -10.30 -2.95 1.10
CA GLN A 88 -11.12 -4.17 1.11
C GLN A 88 -10.44 -5.34 1.83
N THR A 89 -9.10 -5.41 1.78
CA THR A 89 -8.37 -6.44 2.51
C THR A 89 -8.52 -6.21 4.02
N LEU A 90 -8.40 -4.97 4.49
CA LEU A 90 -8.55 -4.60 5.89
C LEU A 90 -10.01 -4.67 6.39
N GLU A 91 -10.98 -4.47 5.51
CA GLU A 91 -12.42 -4.58 5.80
C GLU A 91 -12.83 -5.98 6.29
N GLN A 92 -11.97 -7.00 6.18
CA GLN A 92 -12.17 -8.32 6.77
C GLN A 92 -12.20 -8.29 8.31
N TRP A 93 -11.51 -7.32 8.93
CA TRP A 93 -11.38 -7.23 10.39
C TRP A 93 -11.82 -5.87 10.97
N PHE A 94 -11.96 -4.85 10.13
CA PHE A 94 -12.25 -3.48 10.55
C PHE A 94 -13.43 -2.90 9.78
N GLU A 95 -14.20 -2.02 10.43
CA GLU A 95 -15.24 -1.24 9.76
C GLU A 95 -14.63 -0.38 8.62
N PRO A 96 -15.38 -0.06 7.54
CA PRO A 96 -14.83 0.62 6.37
C PRO A 96 -14.10 1.94 6.65
N GLY A 97 -14.58 2.71 7.63
CA GLY A 97 -13.93 3.95 8.07
C GLY A 97 -12.55 3.70 8.70
N THR A 98 -12.46 2.68 9.55
CA THR A 98 -11.23 2.25 10.21
C THR A 98 -10.26 1.63 9.20
N ALA A 99 -10.74 0.77 8.30
CA ALA A 99 -9.94 0.18 7.23
C ALA A 99 -9.28 1.26 6.36
N ARG A 100 -10.03 2.30 5.99
CA ARG A 100 -9.50 3.45 5.24
C ARG A 100 -8.50 4.29 6.03
N ALA A 101 -8.71 4.47 7.32
CA ALA A 101 -7.76 5.18 8.18
C ALA A 101 -6.45 4.39 8.34
N LEU A 102 -6.54 3.07 8.55
CA LEU A 102 -5.40 2.17 8.63
C LEU A 102 -4.63 2.10 7.31
N ASP A 103 -5.32 2.03 6.17
CA ASP A 103 -4.71 2.08 4.83
C ASP A 103 -3.82 3.32 4.64
N ALA A 104 -4.38 4.52 4.91
CA ALA A 104 -3.63 5.76 4.83
C ALA A 104 -2.48 5.83 5.87
N PHE A 105 -2.71 5.30 7.07
CA PHE A 105 -1.68 5.23 8.11
C PHE A 105 -0.52 4.32 7.71
N ILE A 106 -0.80 3.15 7.14
CA ILE A 106 0.21 2.21 6.64
C ILE A 106 1.10 2.87 5.61
N GLU A 107 0.51 3.54 4.63
CA GLU A 107 1.26 4.24 3.59
C GLU A 107 2.17 5.31 4.20
N GLY A 108 1.60 6.21 5.01
CA GLY A 108 2.36 7.28 5.66
C GLY A 108 3.50 6.73 6.54
N MET A 109 3.20 5.74 7.37
CA MET A 109 4.20 5.11 8.24
C MET A 109 5.31 4.43 7.46
N THR A 110 4.98 3.76 6.36
CA THR A 110 5.96 3.11 5.49
C THR A 110 6.90 4.13 4.85
N LEU A 111 6.35 5.24 4.32
CA LEU A 111 7.12 6.37 3.77
C LEU A 111 8.09 6.95 4.79
N HIS A 112 7.59 7.21 6.00
CA HIS A 112 8.40 7.75 7.09
C HIS A 112 9.46 6.74 7.54
N PHE A 113 9.12 5.46 7.69
CA PHE A 113 10.04 4.43 8.17
C PHE A 113 11.28 4.30 7.28
N VAL A 114 11.13 4.32 5.96
CA VAL A 114 12.26 4.19 5.03
C VAL A 114 13.06 5.48 4.84
N THR A 115 12.48 6.64 5.20
CA THR A 115 13.11 7.96 5.00
C THR A 115 13.75 8.50 6.28
N ASP A 116 13.20 8.15 7.44
CA ASP A 116 13.64 8.67 8.73
C ASP A 116 15.02 8.09 9.12
N ARG A 117 15.83 8.93 9.75
CA ARG A 117 17.10 8.54 10.36
C ARG A 117 16.90 7.76 11.66
N LYS A 118 15.73 7.90 12.30
CA LYS A 118 15.37 7.25 13.56
C LYS A 118 13.93 6.71 13.47
N PRO A 119 13.70 5.64 12.68
CA PRO A 119 12.39 5.03 12.59
C PRO A 119 11.92 4.53 13.96
N LEU A 120 10.60 4.51 14.14
CA LEU A 120 9.94 4.04 15.37
C LEU A 120 10.20 2.55 15.61
N SER A 121 10.21 2.15 16.88
CA SER A 121 10.31 0.74 17.24
C SER A 121 9.07 -0.03 16.80
N ARG A 122 9.17 -1.35 16.64
CA ARG A 122 8.04 -2.22 16.32
C ARG A 122 6.89 -2.04 17.33
N GLU A 123 7.22 -1.94 18.62
CA GLU A 123 6.26 -1.74 19.70
C GLU A 123 5.60 -0.36 19.65
N GLU A 124 6.33 0.68 19.23
CA GLU A 124 5.76 2.01 19.00
C GLU A 124 4.78 2.01 17.83
N ILE A 125 5.14 1.34 16.72
CA ILE A 125 4.26 1.17 15.56
C ILE A 125 2.99 0.43 15.97
N LEU A 126 3.11 -0.71 16.67
CA LEU A 126 1.95 -1.49 17.13
C LEU A 126 0.99 -0.65 17.96
N ARG A 127 1.50 0.08 18.95
CA ARG A 127 0.66 0.96 19.78
C ARG A 127 -0.10 2.01 18.97
N MET A 128 0.47 2.48 17.87
CA MET A 128 -0.21 3.44 16.99
C MET A 128 -1.24 2.75 16.10
N VAL A 129 -0.93 1.57 15.56
CA VAL A 129 -1.88 0.76 14.79
C VAL A 129 -3.12 0.45 15.63
N GLU A 130 -2.93 -0.03 16.86
CA GLU A 130 -4.04 -0.33 17.79
C GLU A 130 -4.89 0.91 18.08
N ARG A 131 -4.27 2.10 18.21
CA ARG A 131 -5.01 3.36 18.43
C ARG A 131 -5.85 3.78 17.23
N VAL A 132 -5.38 3.53 16.01
CA VAL A 132 -6.15 3.83 14.79
C VAL A 132 -7.25 2.79 14.59
N ALA A 133 -6.99 1.53 14.97
CA ALA A 133 -7.94 0.44 14.87
C ALA A 133 -9.17 0.61 15.80
N GLY A 134 -8.97 1.22 16.98
CA GLY A 134 -10.04 1.51 17.94
C GLY A 134 -10.13 0.49 19.07
#